data_AF-A0A9Q0HGP7-F1
#
_entry.id   AF-A0A9Q0HGP7-F1
#
_cell.length_a   1.000
_cell.length_b   1.000
_cell.length_c   1.000
_cell.angle_alpha   90.00
_cell.angle_beta   90.00
_cell.angle_gamma   90.00
#
_symmetry.space_group_name_H-M   'P 1'
#
loop_
_entity.id
_entity.type
_entity.pdbx_description
1 polymer ?
#
loop_
_entity_poly.entity_id
_entity_poly.type
_entity_poly.pdbx_seq_one_letter_code
_entity_poly.pdbx_strand_id
1 'polypeptide(L)'
;MVGGDSHKGQGEVLGSGKTNRRVQLTCRNKQTMATNNHCSFLRHSPLVSSPWRNKKPTPNPSRVRFSRPSAQYGREEPDPLLRAALTSAWIRDQESRRSDPLFIDTYAGGLLSSDECLHSTNVSELYRYRLATKFIDDRLQQLLSTSDQFRQIVLLSDGMDTRPYRLNWPRLSVLYNLSPDRVFALGTKRLQGIGAKTSRNCLLFNFPNDSRNLQETLCKNGFNGNQPSLWVLQGLPLPYLISFEELLLLISSLAMKGSIFFGELHIPSDWMISRTKEEWLENVFLRHGFRGTIVKYSEVAGNSELDPDTGFEASGSILFVAEQLRMSDGQMEVWRMHLERMEEEADEDGFEEL
;
A
#
# COMPACT_ATOMS: atom_id res chain seq x y z
N MET A 1 73.62 -12.40 -34.15
CA MET A 1 72.24 -12.25 -34.66
C MET A 1 71.66 -11.03 -33.96
N VAL A 2 71.80 -9.84 -34.57
CA VAL A 2 70.71 -8.94 -35.05
C VAL A 2 69.65 -8.69 -33.96
N GLY A 3 69.30 -7.49 -33.48
CA GLY A 3 69.58 -6.05 -33.71
C GLY A 3 68.80 -5.29 -32.60
N GLY A 4 69.23 -4.11 -32.12
CA GLY A 4 68.66 -2.78 -32.45
C GLY A 4 67.14 -2.67 -32.17
N ASP A 5 66.54 -1.66 -31.53
CA ASP A 5 66.90 -0.25 -31.40
C ASP A 5 65.79 0.50 -30.61
N SER A 6 66.20 1.50 -29.82
CA SER A 6 65.74 2.91 -29.83
C SER A 6 64.23 3.28 -29.70
N HIS A 7 63.81 4.06 -28.69
CA HIS A 7 63.93 5.52 -28.46
C HIS A 7 62.83 6.41 -29.12
N LYS A 8 62.42 7.45 -28.36
CA LYS A 8 61.62 8.66 -28.66
C LYS A 8 60.10 8.51 -28.53
N GLY A 9 59.33 9.43 -27.94
CA GLY A 9 59.64 10.77 -27.40
C GLY A 9 58.59 11.80 -27.84
N GLN A 10 58.15 12.62 -26.87
CA GLN A 10 57.80 14.05 -26.97
C GLN A 10 56.41 14.54 -27.45
N GLY A 11 55.99 15.65 -26.83
CA GLY A 11 54.91 16.60 -27.19
C GLY A 11 53.90 16.78 -26.05
N GLU A 12 54.03 17.65 -25.03
CA GLU A 12 54.00 19.13 -25.03
C GLU A 12 52.79 19.73 -25.81
N VAL A 13 52.00 20.74 -25.40
CA VAL A 13 51.98 21.74 -24.30
C VAL A 13 50.75 22.69 -24.55
N LEU A 14 50.32 23.48 -23.54
CA LEU A 14 49.47 24.72 -23.58
C LEU A 14 47.98 24.57 -23.97
N GLY A 15 47.00 25.31 -23.43
CA GLY A 15 46.98 26.50 -22.57
C GLY A 15 45.71 27.34 -22.89
N SER A 16 45.27 28.16 -21.92
CA SER A 16 44.13 29.12 -21.97
C SER A 16 42.73 28.51 -21.84
N GLY A 17 41.78 28.98 -21.03
CA GLY A 17 41.60 30.27 -20.38
C GLY A 17 40.28 30.88 -20.88
N LYS A 18 39.23 30.90 -20.04
CA LYS A 18 38.22 31.98 -19.95
C LYS A 18 37.10 31.64 -18.98
N THR A 19 37.00 32.50 -17.97
CA THR A 19 35.84 32.80 -17.14
C THR A 19 34.57 33.07 -17.97
N ASN A 20 33.41 32.59 -17.52
CA ASN A 20 32.18 33.38 -17.71
C ASN A 20 31.17 33.23 -16.56
N ARG A 21 30.52 34.36 -16.27
CA ARG A 21 29.73 34.66 -15.09
C ARG A 21 28.30 34.13 -15.18
N ARG A 22 27.83 33.63 -14.03
CA ARG A 22 26.50 33.80 -13.39
C ARG A 22 25.40 34.48 -14.22
N VAL A 23 24.30 33.76 -14.47
CA VAL A 23 22.93 34.30 -14.48
C VAL A 23 22.03 33.33 -13.70
N GLN A 24 21.67 33.73 -12.47
CA GLN A 24 20.57 33.14 -11.71
C GLN A 24 19.29 33.88 -12.09
N LEU A 25 18.35 33.20 -12.74
CA LEU A 25 16.98 33.70 -12.89
C LEU A 25 16.19 33.31 -11.64
N THR A 26 15.91 34.30 -10.82
CA THR A 26 14.97 34.21 -9.69
C THR A 26 13.68 34.91 -10.11
N CYS A 27 12.61 34.14 -10.34
CA CYS A 27 11.27 34.70 -10.47
C CYS A 27 10.62 34.76 -9.08
N ARG A 28 10.74 35.92 -8.44
CA ARG A 28 9.84 36.38 -7.38
C ARG A 28 8.66 37.07 -8.05
N ASN A 29 7.44 36.57 -7.88
CA ASN A 29 6.24 37.38 -8.05
C ASN A 29 5.54 37.53 -6.69
N LYS A 30 5.69 38.73 -6.13
CA LYS A 30 4.79 39.31 -5.14
C LYS A 30 3.75 40.12 -5.91
N GLN A 31 2.47 39.84 -5.74
CA GLN A 31 1.41 40.82 -5.94
C GLN A 31 0.41 40.71 -4.79
N THR A 32 0.50 41.68 -3.89
CA THR A 32 -0.56 42.14 -3.02
C THR A 32 -1.38 43.18 -3.78
N MET A 33 -2.70 43.04 -3.79
CA MET A 33 -3.63 44.17 -3.66
C MET A 33 -4.92 43.69 -2.99
N ALA A 34 -5.32 44.44 -1.97
CA ALA A 34 -6.56 44.32 -1.23
C ALA A 34 -7.62 45.21 -1.88
N THR A 35 -8.89 44.79 -1.84
CA THR A 35 -10.02 45.71 -1.68
C THR A 35 -11.16 45.03 -0.92
N ASN A 36 -11.71 45.84 -0.02
CA ASN A 36 -12.85 45.67 0.88
C ASN A 36 -14.09 45.03 0.25
N ASN A 37 -14.87 44.31 1.08
CA ASN A 37 -16.27 44.71 1.30
C ASN A 37 -16.79 44.23 2.67
N HIS A 38 -17.17 45.22 3.48
CA HIS A 38 -18.02 45.10 4.64
C HIS A 38 -19.45 44.75 4.24
N CYS A 39 -20.14 43.92 5.02
CA CYS A 39 -21.54 44.18 5.34
C CYS A 39 -21.88 43.59 6.73
N SER A 40 -22.22 44.50 7.64
CA SER A 40 -22.71 44.29 8.99
C SER A 40 -24.24 44.54 9.04
N PHE A 41 -24.86 44.19 10.18
CA PHE A 41 -26.21 44.54 10.67
C PHE A 41 -27.36 43.61 10.20
N LEU A 42 -28.31 43.12 11.03
CA LEU A 42 -28.86 43.58 12.32
C LEU A 42 -29.45 42.43 13.16
N ARG A 43 -29.53 42.70 14.47
CA ARG A 43 -30.23 41.99 15.56
C ARG A 43 -31.76 42.01 15.35
N HIS A 44 -32.49 41.09 16.01
CA HIS A 44 -33.50 41.40 17.03
C HIS A 44 -34.21 40.14 17.56
N SER A 45 -34.10 39.90 18.87
CA SER A 45 -35.09 39.15 19.67
C SER A 45 -36.25 40.08 20.06
N PRO A 46 -37.39 39.52 20.49
CA PRO A 46 -37.80 39.81 21.87
C PRO A 46 -38.42 38.63 22.64
N LEU A 47 -38.26 38.72 23.95
CA LEU A 47 -38.91 37.98 25.03
C LEU A 47 -40.36 38.46 25.21
N VAL A 48 -41.29 37.56 25.56
CA VAL A 48 -42.53 37.90 26.30
C VAL A 48 -42.81 36.85 27.37
N SER A 49 -43.19 37.35 28.54
CA SER A 49 -43.40 36.73 29.84
C SER A 49 -44.75 36.01 30.04
N SER A 50 -44.74 35.15 31.06
CA SER A 50 -45.73 34.29 31.75
C SER A 50 -47.18 34.85 31.95
N PRO A 51 -48.18 34.01 32.34
CA PRO A 51 -48.32 33.62 33.76
C PRO A 51 -48.87 32.20 34.05
N TRP A 52 -48.64 31.78 35.30
CA TRP A 52 -49.05 30.54 35.93
C TRP A 52 -50.56 30.44 36.21
N ARG A 53 -51.16 29.25 36.09
CA ARG A 53 -52.33 28.87 36.90
C ARG A 53 -52.40 27.36 37.19
N ASN A 54 -52.57 27.07 38.47
CA ASN A 54 -52.68 25.79 39.18
C ASN A 54 -53.71 24.78 38.63
N LYS A 55 -53.35 23.49 38.57
CA LYS A 55 -54.19 22.37 39.06
C LYS A 55 -53.32 21.22 39.62
N LYS A 56 -53.71 20.70 40.78
CA LYS A 56 -53.15 19.56 41.53
C LYS A 56 -54.18 18.38 41.52
N PRO A 57 -53.86 17.17 42.03
CA PRO A 57 -53.93 15.90 41.28
C PRO A 57 -54.93 14.86 41.83
N THR A 58 -55.22 13.79 41.07
CA THR A 58 -55.93 12.56 41.52
C THR A 58 -55.48 11.33 40.68
N PRO A 59 -55.67 10.06 41.10
CA PRO A 59 -54.58 9.21 41.60
C PRO A 59 -54.30 7.96 40.74
N ASN A 60 -53.15 7.35 41.05
CA ASN A 60 -52.56 6.11 40.52
C ASN A 60 -53.47 4.87 40.73
N PRO A 61 -53.42 3.84 39.87
CA PRO A 61 -52.57 2.70 40.24
C PRO A 61 -51.97 1.93 39.05
N SER A 62 -50.65 1.78 39.05
CA SER A 62 -50.02 0.46 39.13
C SER A 62 -48.49 0.60 39.15
N ARG A 63 -47.89 0.15 40.25
CA ARG A 63 -46.45 -0.07 40.36
C ARG A 63 -46.07 -1.24 39.46
N VAL A 64 -45.45 -0.95 38.34
CA VAL A 64 -44.51 -1.89 37.70
C VAL A 64 -43.11 -1.40 38.03
N ARG A 65 -42.40 -2.15 38.87
CA ARG A 65 -40.96 -1.95 39.09
C ARG A 65 -40.28 -2.21 37.74
N PHE A 66 -39.86 -1.17 37.05
CA PHE A 66 -38.83 -1.30 36.03
C PHE A 66 -37.52 -1.59 36.74
N SER A 67 -37.16 -2.87 36.79
CA SER A 67 -35.78 -3.28 36.96
C SER A 67 -34.95 -2.54 35.90
N ARG A 68 -33.98 -1.73 36.35
CA ARG A 68 -32.93 -1.23 35.46
C ARG A 68 -32.34 -2.45 34.76
N PRO A 69 -32.27 -2.49 33.42
CA PRO A 69 -31.47 -3.52 32.79
C PRO A 69 -30.05 -3.29 33.27
N SER A 70 -29.52 -4.26 34.01
CA SER A 70 -28.09 -4.40 34.17
C SER A 70 -27.52 -4.41 32.76
N ALA A 71 -26.76 -3.37 32.41
CA ALA A 71 -25.96 -3.35 31.19
C ALA A 71 -24.93 -4.49 31.32
N GLN A 72 -25.34 -5.69 30.91
CA GLN A 72 -24.42 -6.69 30.46
C GLN A 72 -23.78 -6.08 29.23
N TYR A 73 -22.65 -5.41 29.42
CA TYR A 73 -21.67 -5.22 28.36
C TYR A 73 -21.27 -6.63 27.93
N GLY A 74 -22.04 -7.22 27.02
CA GLY A 74 -21.54 -8.32 26.22
C GLY A 74 -20.27 -7.79 25.57
N ARG A 75 -19.14 -8.46 25.80
CA ARG A 75 -17.96 -8.22 24.96
C ARG A 75 -18.41 -8.58 23.55
N GLU A 76 -18.69 -7.58 22.72
CA GLU A 76 -18.79 -7.82 21.28
C GLU A 76 -17.52 -8.54 20.87
N GLU A 77 -17.65 -9.71 20.24
CA GLU A 77 -16.49 -10.41 19.73
C GLU A 77 -15.72 -9.47 18.80
N PRO A 78 -14.37 -9.47 18.86
CA PRO A 78 -13.60 -8.61 17.98
C PRO A 78 -13.95 -8.90 16.53
N ASP A 79 -14.27 -7.82 15.81
CA ASP A 79 -14.38 -7.75 14.36
C ASP A 79 -13.38 -8.72 13.70
N PRO A 80 -13.82 -9.66 12.85
CA PRO A 80 -12.95 -10.67 12.24
C PRO A 80 -11.72 -10.06 11.54
N LEU A 81 -11.88 -8.89 10.92
CA LEU A 81 -10.77 -8.20 10.25
C LEU A 81 -9.75 -7.68 11.26
N LEU A 82 -10.23 -7.08 12.36
CA LEU A 82 -9.38 -6.62 13.44
C LEU A 82 -8.64 -7.79 14.10
N ARG A 83 -9.35 -8.90 14.37
CA ARG A 83 -8.76 -10.11 14.94
C ARG A 83 -7.66 -10.68 14.04
N ALA A 84 -7.89 -10.77 12.73
CA ALA A 84 -6.88 -11.21 11.78
C ALA A 84 -5.64 -10.30 11.79
N ALA A 85 -5.84 -8.98 11.76
CA ALA A 85 -4.73 -8.00 11.81
C ALA A 85 -3.94 -8.05 13.13
N LEU A 86 -4.61 -8.27 14.26
CA LEU A 86 -3.96 -8.47 15.56
C LEU A 86 -3.17 -9.78 15.60
N THR A 87 -3.70 -10.87 15.04
CA THR A 87 -2.96 -12.14 14.89
C THR A 87 -1.69 -11.92 14.07
N SER A 88 -1.81 -11.28 12.90
CA SER A 88 -0.68 -10.87 12.06
C SER A 88 0.37 -10.08 12.85
N ALA A 89 -0.03 -9.06 13.60
CA ALA A 89 0.87 -8.24 14.42
C ALA A 89 1.56 -9.06 15.51
N TRP A 90 0.83 -9.94 16.19
CA TRP A 90 1.40 -10.84 17.19
C TRP A 90 2.41 -11.81 16.60
N ILE A 91 2.15 -12.38 15.41
CA ILE A 91 3.12 -13.25 14.73
C ILE A 91 4.44 -12.50 14.50
N ARG A 92 4.38 -11.24 14.06
CA ARG A 92 5.55 -10.39 13.81
C ARG A 92 6.29 -10.00 15.09
N ASP A 93 5.58 -9.69 16.17
CA ASP A 93 6.18 -9.41 17.49
C ASP A 93 6.91 -10.64 18.03
N GLN A 94 6.28 -11.82 17.94
CA GLN A 94 6.89 -13.08 18.39
C GLN A 94 8.10 -13.48 17.55
N GLU A 95 8.07 -13.25 16.23
CA GLU A 95 9.24 -13.46 15.38
C GLU A 95 10.39 -12.53 15.78
N SER A 96 10.10 -11.26 16.01
CA SER A 96 11.10 -10.25 16.37
C SER A 96 11.78 -10.51 17.73
N ARG A 97 11.16 -11.30 18.61
CA ARG A 97 11.68 -11.68 19.93
C ARG A 97 12.50 -12.97 19.92
N ARG A 98 12.58 -13.68 18.79
CA ARG A 98 13.42 -14.88 18.68
C ARG A 98 14.90 -14.52 18.79
N SER A 99 15.70 -15.49 19.21
CA SER A 99 17.17 -15.33 19.27
C SER A 99 17.80 -15.17 17.88
N ASP A 100 17.19 -15.77 16.86
CA ASP A 100 17.57 -15.66 15.45
C ASP A 100 16.32 -15.34 14.61
N PRO A 101 15.94 -14.05 14.53
CA PRO A 101 14.72 -13.63 13.87
C PRO A 101 14.91 -13.52 12.35
N LEU A 102 13.94 -14.02 11.57
CA LEU A 102 13.88 -13.88 10.11
C LEU A 102 13.75 -12.43 9.65
N PHE A 103 13.10 -11.60 10.46
CA PHE A 103 12.95 -10.16 10.28
C PHE A 103 12.65 -9.50 11.64
N ILE A 104 12.84 -8.18 11.72
CA ILE A 104 12.53 -7.40 12.92
C ILE A 104 11.41 -6.39 12.61
N ASP A 105 10.33 -6.46 13.37
CA ASP A 105 9.25 -5.48 13.42
C ASP A 105 9.22 -4.81 14.80
N THR A 106 9.94 -3.68 14.90
CA THR A 106 10.06 -2.90 16.14
C THR A 106 8.72 -2.35 16.66
N TYR A 107 7.68 -2.29 15.82
CA TYR A 107 6.40 -1.68 16.16
C TYR A 107 5.30 -2.70 16.42
N ALA A 108 5.47 -3.96 16.02
CA ALA A 108 4.48 -5.02 16.17
C ALA A 108 3.96 -5.15 17.61
N GLY A 109 4.85 -5.21 18.61
CA GLY A 109 4.45 -5.34 20.01
C GLY A 109 3.62 -4.16 20.51
N GLY A 110 3.86 -2.95 20.00
CA GLY A 110 3.09 -1.75 20.38
C GLY A 110 1.73 -1.64 19.69
N LEU A 111 1.47 -2.48 18.69
CA LEU A 111 0.14 -2.65 18.10
C LEU A 111 -0.78 -3.53 18.96
N LEU A 112 -0.26 -4.22 19.97
CA LEU A 112 -1.00 -5.19 20.79
C LEU A 112 -1.35 -4.58 22.15
N SER A 113 -2.52 -4.92 22.69
CA SER A 113 -2.88 -4.60 24.08
C SER A 113 -2.70 -5.82 24.99
N SER A 114 -2.51 -5.60 26.29
CA SER A 114 -2.27 -6.67 27.27
C SER A 114 -3.42 -7.68 27.40
N ASP A 115 -4.64 -7.30 27.00
CA ASP A 115 -5.86 -8.12 27.16
C ASP A 115 -6.24 -8.91 25.90
N GLU A 116 -5.54 -8.70 24.78
CA GLU A 116 -5.80 -9.39 23.51
C GLU A 116 -5.17 -10.80 23.53
N CYS A 117 -5.90 -11.77 24.10
CA CYS A 117 -5.53 -13.19 24.03
C CYS A 117 -5.86 -13.71 22.62
N LEU A 118 -4.83 -13.83 21.78
CA LEU A 118 -4.99 -14.37 20.43
C LEU A 118 -5.00 -15.90 20.50
N HIS A 119 -6.08 -16.51 20.00
CA HIS A 119 -6.26 -17.95 19.99
C HIS A 119 -5.11 -18.67 19.26
N SER A 120 -4.91 -19.94 19.59
CA SER A 120 -3.87 -20.81 19.04
C SER A 120 -3.87 -20.81 17.51
N THR A 121 -3.06 -19.96 16.90
CA THR A 121 -2.71 -20.08 15.48
C THR A 121 -1.97 -21.40 15.29
N ASN A 122 -2.36 -22.18 14.28
CA ASN A 122 -1.64 -23.40 13.93
C ASN A 122 -0.16 -23.03 13.66
N VAL A 123 0.78 -23.80 14.21
CA VAL A 123 2.24 -23.58 14.06
C VAL A 123 2.63 -23.42 12.59
N SER A 124 2.03 -24.20 11.68
CA SER A 124 2.29 -24.11 10.23
C SER A 124 1.81 -22.79 9.62
N GLU A 125 0.71 -22.20 10.10
CA GLU A 125 0.21 -20.89 9.63
C GLU A 125 1.08 -19.76 10.17
N LEU A 126 1.47 -19.85 11.43
CA LEU A 126 2.42 -18.97 12.10
C LEU A 126 3.74 -18.87 11.32
N TYR A 127 4.31 -20.02 10.96
CA TYR A 127 5.58 -20.09 10.24
C TYR A 127 5.47 -19.59 8.79
N ARG A 128 4.38 -19.92 8.09
CA ARG A 128 4.12 -19.41 6.73
C ARG A 128 4.02 -17.89 6.71
N TYR A 129 3.26 -17.30 7.63
CA TYR A 129 3.15 -15.84 7.71
C TYR A 129 4.51 -15.16 7.98
N ARG A 130 5.38 -15.78 8.77
CA ARG A 130 6.74 -15.28 9.01
C ARG A 130 7.59 -15.31 7.74
N LEU A 131 7.61 -16.45 7.04
CA LEU A 131 8.33 -16.56 5.76
C LEU A 131 7.76 -15.61 4.71
N ALA A 132 6.44 -15.46 4.63
CA ALA A 132 5.78 -14.49 3.74
C ALA A 132 6.25 -13.06 4.05
N THR A 133 6.30 -12.68 5.32
CA THR A 133 6.77 -11.37 5.75
C THR A 133 8.23 -11.14 5.36
N LYS A 134 9.11 -12.13 5.62
CA LYS A 134 10.52 -12.10 5.21
C LYS A 134 10.65 -11.93 3.70
N PHE A 135 9.98 -12.79 2.92
CA PHE A 135 10.02 -12.76 1.47
C PHE A 135 9.62 -11.39 0.92
N ILE A 136 8.52 -10.83 1.41
CA ILE A 136 8.02 -9.53 0.96
C ILE A 136 8.99 -8.42 1.31
N ASP A 137 9.54 -8.41 2.52
CA ASP A 137 10.49 -7.39 2.96
C ASP A 137 11.79 -7.43 2.16
N ASP A 138 12.36 -8.63 1.98
CA ASP A 138 13.59 -8.84 1.22
C ASP A 138 13.37 -8.44 -0.24
N ARG A 139 12.24 -8.81 -0.82
CA ARG A 139 11.89 -8.49 -2.21
C ARG A 139 11.67 -6.99 -2.41
N LEU A 140 10.98 -6.31 -1.49
CA LEU A 140 10.83 -4.85 -1.50
C LEU A 140 12.21 -4.18 -1.51
N GLN A 141 13.07 -4.54 -0.57
CA GLN A 141 14.41 -3.93 -0.46
C GLN A 141 15.28 -4.23 -1.67
N GLN A 142 15.21 -5.45 -2.21
CA GLN A 142 15.92 -5.83 -3.44
C GLN A 142 15.46 -4.98 -4.63
N LEU A 143 14.15 -4.84 -4.87
CA LEU A 143 13.63 -4.09 -6.01
C LEU A 143 13.93 -2.58 -5.88
N LEU A 144 13.81 -2.02 -4.68
CA LEU A 144 14.11 -0.62 -4.40
C LEU A 144 15.59 -0.28 -4.48
N SER A 145 16.49 -1.25 -4.24
CA SER A 145 17.94 -1.06 -4.36
C SER A 145 18.47 -1.27 -5.78
N THR A 146 17.79 -2.10 -6.58
CA THR A 146 18.20 -2.43 -7.96
C THR A 146 17.67 -1.45 -9.01
N SER A 147 16.60 -0.70 -8.71
CA SER A 147 16.03 0.28 -9.62
C SER A 147 15.62 1.57 -8.93
N ASP A 148 16.10 2.69 -9.50
CA ASP A 148 15.70 4.03 -9.07
C ASP A 148 14.31 4.46 -9.57
N GLN A 149 13.63 3.62 -10.35
CA GLN A 149 12.34 3.98 -10.94
C GLN A 149 11.16 3.66 -10.04
N PHE A 150 11.30 2.71 -9.11
CA PHE A 150 10.22 2.36 -8.18
C PHE A 150 10.12 3.43 -7.09
N ARG A 151 9.17 4.35 -7.28
CA ARG A 151 8.80 5.38 -6.30
C ARG A 151 7.35 5.30 -5.87
N GLN A 152 6.53 4.48 -6.53
CA GLN A 152 5.14 4.24 -6.17
C GLN A 152 4.98 2.82 -5.62
N ILE A 153 4.56 2.69 -4.37
CA ILE A 153 4.37 1.40 -3.72
C ILE A 153 2.93 1.34 -3.21
N VAL A 154 2.19 0.31 -3.62
CA VAL A 154 0.84 0.05 -3.15
C VAL A 154 0.87 -1.15 -2.21
N LEU A 155 0.50 -0.93 -0.94
CA LEU A 155 0.41 -1.96 0.09
C LEU A 155 -1.04 -2.40 0.24
N LEU A 156 -1.33 -3.64 -0.12
CA LEU A 156 -2.63 -4.30 0.05
C LEU A 156 -2.57 -5.07 1.37
N SER A 157 -3.01 -4.44 2.46
CA SER A 157 -2.74 -4.90 3.82
C SER A 157 -4.00 -5.13 4.67
N ASP A 158 -3.80 -5.79 5.82
CA ASP A 158 -4.81 -5.97 6.86
C ASP A 158 -5.08 -4.70 7.70
N GLY A 159 -4.33 -3.62 7.47
CA GLY A 159 -4.45 -2.34 8.18
C GLY A 159 -3.48 -2.17 9.36
N MET A 160 -2.73 -3.22 9.72
CA MET A 160 -1.69 -3.15 10.76
C MET A 160 -0.27 -3.36 10.18
N ASP A 161 -0.06 -3.08 8.89
CA ASP A 161 1.27 -3.15 8.27
C ASP A 161 2.19 -2.02 8.79
N THR A 162 3.36 -2.42 9.30
CA THR A 162 4.37 -1.55 9.90
C THR A 162 5.50 -1.19 8.94
N ARG A 163 5.54 -1.75 7.72
CA ARG A 163 6.56 -1.46 6.69
C ARG A 163 6.78 0.04 6.44
N PRO A 164 5.74 0.90 6.37
CA PRO A 164 5.94 2.34 6.23
C PRO A 164 6.81 2.98 7.33
N TYR A 165 6.88 2.34 8.50
CA TYR A 165 7.57 2.83 9.69
C TYR A 165 8.93 2.17 9.92
N ARG A 166 9.09 0.89 9.54
CA ARG A 166 10.31 0.10 9.83
C ARG A 166 11.24 -0.12 8.64
N LEU A 167 10.74 -0.04 7.40
CA LEU A 167 11.58 -0.19 6.21
C LEU A 167 12.19 1.14 5.77
N ASN A 168 13.37 1.05 5.14
CA ASN A 168 14.02 2.19 4.52
C ASN A 168 13.45 2.42 3.12
N TRP A 169 12.94 3.63 2.89
CA TRP A 169 12.39 4.02 1.60
C TRP A 169 13.34 4.97 0.87
N PRO A 170 13.56 4.78 -0.45
CA PRO A 170 14.22 5.77 -1.29
C PRO A 170 13.56 7.15 -1.18
N ARG A 171 14.32 8.20 -1.47
CA ARG A 171 13.77 9.57 -1.46
C ARG A 171 12.63 9.68 -2.47
N LEU A 172 11.57 10.39 -2.06
CA LEU A 172 10.37 10.66 -2.86
C LEU A 172 9.53 9.41 -3.12
N SER A 173 9.59 8.40 -2.25
CA SER A 173 8.65 7.27 -2.30
C SER A 173 7.25 7.72 -1.87
N VAL A 174 6.22 7.23 -2.57
CA VAL A 174 4.83 7.38 -2.18
C VAL A 174 4.25 6.00 -1.93
N LEU A 175 3.74 5.80 -0.71
CA LEU A 175 3.12 4.58 -0.23
C LEU A 175 1.61 4.79 -0.23
N TYR A 176 0.89 3.95 -0.98
CA TYR A 176 -0.56 3.90 -1.01
C TYR A 176 -1.00 2.65 -0.26
N ASN A 177 -1.49 2.79 0.97
CA ASN A 177 -2.00 1.67 1.76
C ASN A 177 -3.49 1.49 1.50
N LEU A 178 -3.87 0.27 1.13
CA LEU A 178 -5.24 -0.16 0.89
C LEU A 178 -5.60 -1.18 1.96
N SER A 179 -6.49 -0.79 2.88
CA SER A 179 -6.80 -1.62 4.04
C SER A 179 -8.16 -1.26 4.66
N PRO A 180 -8.70 -2.10 5.56
CA PRO A 180 -9.96 -1.80 6.23
C PRO A 180 -9.79 -0.55 7.10
N ASP A 181 -10.58 0.51 6.83
CA ASP A 181 -10.37 1.84 7.40
C ASP A 181 -10.37 1.84 8.94
N ARG A 182 -11.31 1.09 9.55
CA ARG A 182 -11.40 0.94 11.01
C ARG A 182 -10.13 0.32 11.61
N VAL A 183 -9.59 -0.72 10.98
CA VAL A 183 -8.40 -1.43 11.47
C VAL A 183 -7.18 -0.53 11.33
N PHE A 184 -7.05 0.15 10.19
CA PHE A 184 -5.99 1.11 9.95
C PHE A 184 -6.01 2.29 10.92
N ALA A 185 -7.19 2.85 11.20
CA ALA A 185 -7.34 3.95 12.14
C ALA A 185 -6.90 3.55 13.56
N LEU A 186 -7.26 2.34 14.01
CA LEU A 186 -6.82 1.80 15.29
C LEU A 186 -5.31 1.55 15.31
N GLY A 187 -4.76 0.90 14.29
CA GLY A 187 -3.33 0.63 14.16
C GLY A 187 -2.51 1.93 14.17
N THR A 188 -2.92 2.91 13.36
CA THR A 188 -2.29 4.24 13.30
C THR A 188 -2.32 4.94 14.65
N LYS A 189 -3.45 4.90 15.37
CA LYS A 189 -3.55 5.48 16.72
C LYS A 189 -2.58 4.80 17.70
N ARG A 190 -2.45 3.47 17.66
CA ARG A 190 -1.51 2.72 18.51
C ARG A 190 -0.05 3.06 18.17
N LEU A 191 0.29 3.07 16.88
CA LEU A 191 1.61 3.45 16.37
C LEU A 191 2.00 4.89 16.76
N GLN A 192 1.08 5.83 16.68
CA GLN A 192 1.29 7.20 17.16
C GLN A 192 1.52 7.24 18.68
N GLY A 193 0.77 6.44 19.45
CA GLY A 193 0.89 6.35 20.90
C GLY A 193 2.28 5.89 21.37
N ILE A 194 2.94 5.02 20.59
CA ILE A 194 4.32 4.56 20.84
C ILE A 194 5.38 5.43 20.14
N GLY A 195 4.99 6.53 19.50
CA GLY A 195 5.91 7.46 18.86
C GLY A 195 6.47 7.01 17.51
N ALA A 196 5.86 6.02 16.86
CA ALA A 196 6.26 5.58 15.52
C ALA A 196 6.11 6.72 14.50
N LYS A 197 7.10 6.87 13.63
CA LYS A 197 7.09 7.87 12.56
C LYS A 197 7.49 7.21 11.25
N THR A 198 6.78 7.55 10.18
CA THR A 198 7.17 7.17 8.83
C THR A 198 8.50 7.85 8.46
N SER A 199 9.23 7.24 7.53
CA SER A 199 10.47 7.84 7.01
C SER A 199 10.19 9.20 6.37
N ARG A 200 11.08 10.17 6.58
CA ARG A 200 11.00 11.49 5.89
C ARG A 200 11.15 11.38 4.36
N ASN A 201 11.62 10.24 3.88
CA ASN A 201 11.79 9.97 2.46
C ASN A 201 10.49 9.54 1.78
N CYS A 202 9.45 9.17 2.55
CA CYS A 202 8.20 8.70 1.99
C CYS A 202 6.97 9.48 2.46
N LEU A 203 5.94 9.51 1.61
CA LEU A 203 4.59 9.94 1.93
C LEU A 203 3.70 8.71 2.02
N LEU A 204 2.84 8.64 3.04
CA LEU A 204 1.89 7.55 3.25
C LEU A 204 0.46 8.07 3.10
N PHE A 205 -0.28 7.52 2.15
CA PHE A 205 -1.72 7.70 2.00
C PHE A 205 -2.44 6.39 2.36
N ASN A 206 -3.56 6.48 3.07
CA ASN A 206 -4.42 5.33 3.33
C ASN A 206 -5.76 5.51 2.62
N PHE A 207 -6.25 4.42 2.02
CA PHE A 207 -7.56 4.38 1.40
C PHE A 207 -8.35 3.16 1.90
N PRO A 208 -9.67 3.32 2.10
CA PRO A 208 -10.56 2.19 2.32
C PRO A 208 -10.50 1.24 1.12
N ASN A 209 -10.36 -0.04 1.40
CA ASN A 209 -10.34 -1.08 0.38
C ASN A 209 -11.73 -1.43 -0.20
N ASP A 210 -12.82 -0.86 0.33
CA ASP A 210 -14.18 -1.02 -0.22
C ASP A 210 -14.52 -0.03 -1.35
N SER A 211 -13.59 0.86 -1.68
CA SER A 211 -13.85 1.97 -2.60
C SER A 211 -14.05 1.45 -4.02
N ARG A 212 -15.30 1.45 -4.50
CA ARG A 212 -15.65 1.23 -5.92
C ARG A 212 -14.90 2.15 -6.89
N ASN A 213 -14.34 3.27 -6.39
CA ASN A 213 -13.60 4.27 -7.17
C ASN A 213 -12.10 4.28 -6.83
N LEU A 214 -11.52 3.12 -6.50
CA LEU A 214 -10.13 3.03 -6.07
C LEU A 214 -9.13 3.58 -7.12
N GLN A 215 -9.33 3.27 -8.41
CA GLN A 215 -8.53 3.82 -9.51
C GLN A 215 -8.56 5.34 -9.53
N GLU A 216 -9.75 5.94 -9.52
CA GLU A 216 -9.91 7.40 -9.49
C GLU A 216 -9.27 8.02 -8.24
N THR A 217 -9.41 7.36 -7.10
CA THR A 217 -8.88 7.82 -5.81
C THR A 217 -7.35 7.81 -5.81
N LEU A 218 -6.72 6.73 -6.30
CA LEU A 218 -5.27 6.63 -6.44
C LEU A 218 -4.75 7.74 -7.37
N CYS A 219 -5.35 7.89 -8.56
CA CYS A 219 -4.94 8.91 -9.52
C CYS A 219 -5.08 10.33 -8.97
N LYS A 220 -6.18 10.65 -8.27
CA LYS A 220 -6.38 11.95 -7.60
C LYS A 220 -5.32 12.24 -6.53
N ASN A 221 -4.76 11.21 -5.91
CA ASN A 221 -3.70 11.33 -4.91
C ASN A 221 -2.28 11.18 -5.51
N GLY A 222 -2.17 11.29 -6.84
CA GLY A 222 -0.89 11.36 -7.55
C GLY A 222 -0.34 10.03 -8.04
N PHE A 223 -1.12 8.94 -7.94
CA PHE A 223 -0.72 7.69 -8.60
C PHE A 223 -0.67 7.91 -10.11
N ASN A 224 0.44 7.56 -10.72
CA ASN A 224 0.68 7.75 -12.14
C ASN A 224 0.91 6.40 -12.82
N GLY A 225 -0.08 5.99 -13.62
CA GLY A 225 -0.01 4.74 -14.40
C GLY A 225 1.03 4.75 -15.53
N ASN A 226 1.75 5.84 -15.75
CA ASN A 226 2.88 5.92 -16.68
C ASN A 226 4.24 5.74 -15.99
N GLN A 227 4.27 5.45 -14.69
CA GLN A 227 5.49 5.26 -13.92
C GLN A 227 5.54 3.88 -13.23
N PRO A 228 6.74 3.28 -13.05
CA PRO A 228 6.84 1.95 -12.46
C PRO A 228 6.29 1.92 -11.04
N SER A 229 5.56 0.84 -10.74
CA SER A 229 4.92 0.65 -9.44
C SER A 229 5.21 -0.73 -8.87
N LEU A 230 5.28 -0.80 -7.54
CA LEU A 230 5.32 -2.05 -6.78
C LEU A 230 3.98 -2.25 -6.08
N TRP A 231 3.37 -3.41 -6.26
CA TRP A 231 2.13 -3.80 -5.61
C TRP A 231 2.43 -4.96 -4.68
N VAL A 232 2.02 -4.85 -3.43
CA VAL A 232 2.42 -5.79 -2.37
C VAL A 232 1.18 -6.33 -1.68
N LEU A 233 0.96 -7.63 -1.71
CA LEU A 233 -0.17 -8.29 -1.06
C LEU A 233 0.26 -9.06 0.18
N GLN A 234 -0.28 -8.69 1.34
CA GLN A 234 -0.21 -9.53 2.54
C GLN A 234 -1.34 -9.20 3.50
N GLY A 235 -2.13 -10.22 3.87
CA GLY A 235 -3.18 -10.06 4.87
C GLY A 235 -4.43 -9.29 4.42
N LEU A 236 -4.48 -8.77 3.18
CA LEU A 236 -5.72 -8.20 2.65
C LEU A 236 -6.80 -9.29 2.60
N PRO A 237 -7.96 -9.11 3.26
CA PRO A 237 -9.00 -10.13 3.35
C PRO A 237 -9.84 -10.14 2.08
N LEU A 238 -9.27 -10.65 0.97
CA LEU A 238 -9.87 -10.65 -0.37
C LEU A 238 -11.34 -11.13 -0.40
N PRO A 239 -11.73 -12.27 0.21
CA PRO A 239 -13.12 -12.76 0.13
C PRO A 239 -14.15 -11.78 0.71
N TYR A 240 -13.73 -10.87 1.59
CA TYR A 240 -14.60 -9.92 2.27
C TYR A 240 -14.69 -8.57 1.54
N LEU A 241 -13.88 -8.33 0.49
CA LEU A 241 -13.68 -6.99 -0.08
C LEU A 241 -13.68 -6.97 -1.61
N ILE A 242 -12.83 -7.76 -2.24
CA ILE A 242 -12.62 -7.80 -3.68
C ILE A 242 -12.05 -9.17 -4.06
N SER A 243 -12.56 -9.79 -5.14
CA SER A 243 -11.99 -11.04 -5.61
C SER A 243 -10.56 -10.85 -6.12
N PHE A 244 -9.76 -11.91 -6.13
CA PHE A 244 -8.40 -11.83 -6.64
C PHE A 244 -8.36 -11.45 -8.13
N GLU A 245 -9.31 -11.92 -8.94
CA GLU A 245 -9.41 -11.56 -10.35
C GLU A 245 -9.78 -10.09 -10.56
N GLU A 246 -10.73 -9.55 -9.78
CA GLU A 246 -11.04 -8.11 -9.81
C GLU A 246 -9.85 -7.25 -9.38
N LEU A 247 -9.09 -7.69 -8.38
CA LEU A 247 -7.85 -7.03 -7.99
C LEU A 247 -6.83 -7.05 -9.14
N LEU A 248 -6.67 -8.18 -9.84
CA LEU A 248 -5.78 -8.26 -10.99
C LEU A 248 -6.23 -7.35 -12.13
N LEU A 249 -7.53 -7.26 -12.41
CA LEU A 249 -8.08 -6.32 -13.40
C LEU A 249 -7.73 -4.87 -13.03
N LEU A 250 -7.94 -4.49 -11.76
CA LEU A 250 -7.62 -3.17 -11.25
C LEU A 250 -6.12 -2.85 -11.34
N ILE A 251 -5.26 -3.79 -10.94
CA ILE A 251 -3.81 -3.58 -11.04
C ILE A 251 -3.41 -3.49 -12.52
N SER A 252 -3.99 -4.30 -13.40
CA SER A 252 -3.67 -4.31 -14.83
C SER A 252 -4.05 -2.99 -15.52
N SER A 253 -5.14 -2.35 -15.10
CA SER A 253 -5.54 -1.04 -15.64
C SER A 253 -4.64 0.10 -15.16
N LEU A 254 -4.13 0.02 -13.93
CA LEU A 254 -3.34 1.07 -13.29
C LEU A 254 -1.83 0.95 -13.53
N ALA A 255 -1.27 -0.25 -13.42
CA ALA A 255 0.16 -0.46 -13.38
C ALA A 255 0.77 -0.45 -14.78
N MET A 256 1.81 0.35 -14.99
CA MET A 256 2.52 0.35 -16.27
C MET A 256 3.20 -0.99 -16.54
N LYS A 257 3.49 -1.27 -17.81
CA LYS A 257 4.34 -2.41 -18.21
C LYS A 257 5.67 -2.41 -17.44
N GLY A 258 6.04 -3.57 -16.90
CA GLY A 258 7.23 -3.76 -16.06
C GLY A 258 7.02 -3.44 -14.58
N SER A 259 5.83 -2.98 -14.17
CA SER A 259 5.46 -2.93 -12.75
C SER A 259 5.38 -4.35 -12.17
N ILE A 260 5.63 -4.47 -10.87
CA ILE A 260 5.74 -5.77 -10.20
C ILE A 260 4.67 -5.90 -9.12
N PHE A 261 3.94 -7.01 -9.13
CA PHE A 261 2.97 -7.40 -8.13
C PHE A 261 3.46 -8.67 -7.42
N PHE A 262 3.61 -8.66 -6.10
CA PHE A 262 4.10 -9.82 -5.36
C PHE A 262 3.51 -9.87 -3.97
N GLY A 263 3.53 -11.04 -3.35
CA GLY A 263 2.99 -11.19 -2.01
C GLY A 263 2.60 -12.61 -1.67
N GLU A 264 1.72 -12.70 -0.68
CA GLU A 264 1.09 -13.93 -0.22
C GLU A 264 -0.39 -13.94 -0.62
N LEU A 265 -0.83 -15.03 -1.23
CA LEU A 265 -2.24 -15.26 -1.55
C LEU A 265 -2.74 -16.50 -0.82
N HIS A 266 -3.85 -16.35 -0.09
CA HIS A 266 -4.60 -17.45 0.48
C HIS A 266 -5.63 -17.94 -0.55
N ILE A 267 -5.47 -19.16 -1.04
CA ILE A 267 -6.38 -19.85 -1.96
C ILE A 267 -7.32 -20.72 -1.12
N PRO A 268 -8.63 -20.41 -1.06
CA PRO A 268 -9.63 -21.30 -0.49
C PRO A 268 -9.60 -22.66 -1.15
N SER A 269 -9.76 -23.72 -0.36
CA SER A 269 -9.75 -25.11 -0.85
C SER A 269 -10.73 -25.36 -2.00
N ASP A 270 -11.84 -24.63 -2.02
CA ASP A 270 -12.91 -24.74 -3.03
C ASP A 270 -12.51 -24.17 -4.40
N TRP A 271 -11.44 -23.36 -4.50
CA TRP A 271 -10.96 -22.81 -5.77
C TRP A 271 -10.11 -23.82 -6.55
N MET A 272 -9.76 -24.96 -5.94
CA MET A 272 -8.99 -26.04 -6.57
C MET A 272 -9.90 -27.01 -7.34
N ILE A 273 -10.47 -26.56 -8.46
CA ILE A 273 -11.20 -27.45 -9.39
C ILE A 273 -10.21 -28.00 -10.43
N SER A 274 -9.88 -29.29 -10.31
CA SER A 274 -9.21 -30.17 -11.29
C SER A 274 -7.81 -29.83 -11.83
N ARG A 275 -7.10 -28.81 -11.31
CA ARG A 275 -5.74 -28.42 -11.75
C ARG A 275 -4.76 -28.30 -10.58
N THR A 276 -3.46 -28.35 -10.87
CA THR A 276 -2.42 -28.00 -9.88
C THR A 276 -2.52 -26.50 -9.54
N LYS A 277 -2.04 -26.10 -8.36
CA LYS A 277 -2.08 -24.69 -7.91
C LYS A 277 -1.29 -23.79 -8.86
N GLU A 278 -0.18 -24.31 -9.36
CA GLU A 278 0.74 -23.70 -10.31
C GLU A 278 0.05 -23.35 -11.63
N GLU A 279 -0.60 -24.33 -12.25
CA GLU A 279 -1.32 -24.14 -13.52
C GLU A 279 -2.47 -23.16 -13.39
N TRP A 280 -3.22 -23.23 -12.29
CA TRP A 280 -4.31 -22.28 -12.05
C TRP A 280 -3.77 -20.86 -11.93
N LEU A 281 -2.76 -20.65 -11.09
CA LEU A 281 -2.22 -19.33 -10.83
C LEU A 281 -1.58 -18.71 -12.07
N GLU A 282 -0.78 -19.49 -12.80
CA GLU A 282 -0.18 -19.04 -14.06
C GLU A 282 -1.26 -18.63 -15.06
N ASN A 283 -2.32 -19.43 -15.19
CA ASN A 283 -3.43 -19.12 -16.10
C ASN A 283 -4.16 -17.84 -15.70
N VAL A 284 -4.42 -17.65 -14.40
CA VAL A 284 -5.10 -16.46 -13.87
C VAL A 284 -4.25 -15.21 -14.11
N PHE A 285 -2.94 -15.24 -13.83
CA PHE A 285 -2.06 -14.11 -14.10
C PHE A 285 -2.00 -13.78 -15.60
N LEU A 286 -1.79 -14.79 -16.46
CA LEU A 286 -1.67 -14.58 -17.91
C LEU A 286 -2.93 -13.97 -18.52
N ARG A 287 -4.13 -14.42 -18.10
CA ARG A 287 -5.42 -13.85 -18.53
C ARG A 287 -5.50 -12.34 -18.26
N HIS A 288 -4.95 -11.92 -17.12
CA HIS A 288 -4.97 -10.53 -16.66
C HIS A 288 -3.75 -9.72 -17.11
N GLY A 289 -2.88 -10.29 -17.95
CA GLY A 289 -1.74 -9.57 -18.53
C GLY A 289 -0.48 -9.57 -17.67
N PHE A 290 -0.36 -10.51 -16.74
CA PHE A 290 0.82 -10.68 -15.90
C PHE A 290 1.59 -11.95 -16.27
N ARG A 291 2.92 -11.89 -16.16
CA ARG A 291 3.76 -13.09 -16.07
C ARG A 291 4.00 -13.40 -14.60
N GLY A 292 3.25 -14.36 -14.07
CA GLY A 292 3.31 -14.78 -12.67
C GLY A 292 4.16 -16.04 -12.46
N THR A 293 4.87 -16.11 -11.34
CA THR A 293 5.57 -17.29 -10.85
C THR A 293 5.26 -17.52 -9.38
N ILE A 294 5.17 -18.79 -8.97
CA ILE A 294 5.08 -19.19 -7.57
C ILE A 294 6.49 -19.21 -6.97
N VAL A 295 6.60 -18.72 -5.75
CA VAL A 295 7.82 -18.83 -4.93
C VAL A 295 7.55 -19.87 -3.85
N LYS A 296 8.44 -20.86 -3.73
CA LYS A 296 8.28 -21.91 -2.73
C LYS A 296 8.72 -21.42 -1.36
N TYR A 297 8.00 -21.80 -0.31
CA TYR A 297 8.40 -21.49 1.06
C TYR A 297 9.78 -22.05 1.43
N SER A 298 10.16 -23.20 0.87
CA SER A 298 11.50 -23.80 1.05
C SER A 298 12.62 -22.92 0.49
N GLU A 299 12.38 -22.23 -0.63
CA GLU A 299 13.36 -21.29 -1.22
C GLU A 299 13.57 -20.07 -0.31
N VAL A 300 12.50 -19.60 0.36
CA VAL A 300 12.56 -18.46 1.28
C VAL A 300 13.20 -18.84 2.62
N ALA A 301 12.92 -20.04 3.11
CA ALA A 301 13.49 -20.56 4.36
C ALA A 301 14.99 -20.81 4.25
N GLY A 302 15.48 -21.19 3.06
CA GLY A 302 16.89 -21.50 2.83
C GLY A 302 17.36 -22.65 3.73
N ASN A 303 18.49 -22.44 4.42
CA ASN A 303 19.08 -23.42 5.35
C ASN A 303 18.57 -23.29 6.79
N SER A 304 17.59 -22.41 7.06
CA SER A 304 17.03 -22.28 8.40
C SER A 304 16.43 -23.63 8.83
N GLU A 305 16.66 -24.07 10.07
CA GLU A 305 16.11 -25.33 10.59
C GLU A 305 14.59 -25.35 10.37
N LEU A 306 14.18 -26.10 9.36
CA LEU A 306 12.78 -26.39 9.07
C LEU A 306 12.42 -27.64 9.86
N ASP A 307 11.34 -27.57 10.62
CA ASP A 307 10.69 -28.79 11.08
C ASP A 307 10.14 -29.53 9.84
N PRO A 308 10.65 -30.72 9.51
CA PRO A 308 10.27 -31.45 8.29
C PRO A 308 8.76 -31.78 8.24
N ASP A 309 8.08 -31.82 9.40
CA ASP A 309 6.68 -32.19 9.53
C ASP A 309 5.68 -31.04 9.23
N THR A 310 6.16 -29.85 8.86
CA THR A 310 5.28 -28.66 8.77
C THR A 310 4.31 -28.66 7.56
N GLY A 311 4.43 -29.60 6.62
CA GLY A 311 3.41 -29.85 5.58
C GLY A 311 3.08 -28.64 4.68
N PHE A 312 4.09 -27.82 4.33
CA PHE A 312 3.90 -26.54 3.64
C PHE A 312 3.12 -26.63 2.31
N GLU A 313 3.36 -27.68 1.54
CA GLU A 313 2.82 -27.85 0.18
C GLU A 313 1.32 -28.25 0.18
N ALA A 314 0.83 -28.86 1.26
CA ALA A 314 -0.58 -29.21 1.43
C ALA A 314 -1.47 -28.00 1.73
N SER A 315 -0.87 -26.83 2.03
CA SER A 315 -1.58 -25.67 2.57
C SER A 315 -2.09 -24.70 1.49
N GLY A 316 -3.18 -23.99 1.77
CA GLY A 316 -3.86 -23.09 0.81
C GLY A 316 -3.15 -21.77 0.51
N SER A 317 -2.04 -21.43 1.18
CA SER A 317 -1.36 -20.14 0.95
C SER A 317 -0.16 -20.31 0.03
N ILE A 318 0.02 -19.38 -0.92
CA ILE A 318 1.13 -19.35 -1.87
C ILE A 318 1.86 -18.02 -1.80
N LEU A 319 3.16 -18.04 -2.11
CA LEU A 319 3.93 -16.83 -2.40
C LEU A 319 4.06 -16.68 -3.91
N PHE A 320 4.02 -15.46 -4.41
CA PHE A 320 4.11 -15.21 -5.85
C PHE A 320 4.86 -13.92 -6.17
N VAL A 321 5.36 -13.86 -7.41
CA VAL A 321 5.82 -12.64 -8.08
C VAL A 321 5.19 -12.59 -9.46
N ALA A 322 4.70 -11.44 -9.86
CA ALA A 322 4.05 -11.22 -11.14
C ALA A 322 4.54 -9.90 -11.76
N GLU A 323 4.94 -9.95 -13.03
CA GLU A 323 5.33 -8.77 -13.79
C GLU A 323 4.22 -8.38 -14.76
N GLN A 324 3.84 -7.09 -14.76
CA GLN A 324 2.83 -6.55 -15.67
C GLN A 324 3.38 -6.48 -17.10
N LEU A 325 2.74 -7.19 -18.03
CA LEU A 325 3.15 -7.26 -19.43
C LEU A 325 2.44 -6.22 -20.31
N ARG A 326 1.23 -5.81 -19.92
CA ARG A 326 0.38 -4.88 -20.67
C ARG A 326 0.69 -3.44 -20.31
N MET A 327 0.38 -2.54 -21.24
CA MET A 327 0.35 -1.11 -20.96
C MET A 327 -0.84 -0.82 -20.04
N SER A 328 -0.65 0.11 -19.09
CA SER A 328 -1.77 0.64 -18.30
C SER A 328 -2.72 1.46 -19.18
N ASP A 329 -3.91 1.76 -18.67
CA ASP A 329 -4.84 2.69 -19.32
C ASP A 329 -4.18 4.05 -19.57
N GLY A 330 -3.40 4.53 -18.60
CA GLY A 330 -2.66 5.78 -18.71
C GLY A 330 -1.62 5.76 -19.83
N GLN A 331 -0.94 4.62 -20.04
CA GLN A 331 0.01 4.46 -21.14
C GLN A 331 -0.71 4.41 -22.48
N MET A 332 -1.80 3.65 -22.55
CA MET A 332 -2.61 3.52 -23.77
C MET A 332 -3.20 4.87 -24.19
N GLU A 333 -3.62 5.70 -23.24
CA GLU A 333 -4.14 7.04 -23.53
C GLU A 333 -3.05 7.95 -24.10
N VAL A 334 -1.85 7.96 -23.51
CA VAL A 334 -0.71 8.71 -24.05
C VAL A 334 -0.36 8.26 -25.48
N TRP A 335 -0.42 6.94 -25.73
CA TRP A 335 -0.21 6.39 -27.08
C TRP A 335 -1.28 6.85 -28.07
N ARG A 336 -2.56 6.85 -27.67
CA ARG A 336 -3.67 7.28 -28.51
C ARG A 336 -3.56 8.77 -28.88
N MET A 337 -3.30 9.61 -27.89
CA MET A 337 -3.09 11.05 -28.13
C MET A 337 -1.92 11.33 -29.09
N HIS A 338 -0.85 10.52 -29.02
CA HIS A 338 0.27 10.66 -29.93
C HIS A 338 -0.10 10.27 -31.36
N LEU A 339 -0.88 9.21 -31.54
CA LEU A 339 -1.34 8.76 -32.85
C LEU A 339 -2.27 9.80 -33.50
N GLU A 340 -3.25 10.32 -32.77
CA GLU A 340 -4.18 11.36 -33.24
C GLU A 340 -3.42 12.60 -33.72
N ARG A 341 -2.42 13.06 -32.95
CA ARG A 341 -1.57 14.19 -33.35
C ARG A 341 -0.82 13.93 -34.66
N MET A 342 -0.31 12.72 -34.86
CA MET A 342 0.41 12.37 -36.09
C MET A 342 -0.52 12.34 -37.31
N GLU A 343 -1.78 11.93 -37.14
CA GLU A 343 -2.80 11.95 -38.19
C GLU A 343 -3.19 13.38 -38.55
N GLU A 344 -3.39 14.26 -37.57
CA GLU A 344 -3.68 15.69 -37.79
C GLU A 344 -2.53 16.42 -38.52
N GLU A 345 -1.27 16.18 -38.13
CA GLU A 345 -0.10 16.77 -38.80
C GLU A 345 0.05 16.27 -40.27
N ALA A 346 -0.29 15.01 -40.55
CA ALA A 346 -0.25 14.46 -41.90
C ALA A 346 -1.37 15.00 -42.81
N ASP A 347 -2.54 15.30 -42.24
CA ASP A 347 -3.64 15.93 -42.98
C ASP A 347 -3.32 17.40 -43.30
N GLU A 348 -2.67 18.15 -42.40
CA GLU A 348 -2.26 19.55 -42.65
C GLU A 348 -1.19 19.67 -43.76
N ASP A 349 -0.18 18.78 -43.77
CA ASP A 349 0.84 18.74 -44.82
C ASP A 349 0.26 18.37 -46.22
N GLY A 350 -0.87 17.66 -46.26
CA GLY A 350 -1.58 17.30 -47.49
C GLY A 350 -2.34 18.45 -48.15
N PHE A 351 -2.57 19.56 -47.44
CA PHE A 351 -3.26 20.75 -47.97
C PHE A 351 -2.32 21.87 -48.42
N GLU A 352 -1.02 21.81 -48.12
CA GLU A 352 -0.05 22.83 -48.56
C GLU A 352 0.50 22.60 -50.00
N GLU A 353 0.17 21.48 -50.66
CA GLU A 353 0.64 21.15 -52.03
C GLU A 353 -0.40 21.32 -53.17
N LEU A 354 -1.55 21.97 -52.92
CA LEU A 354 -2.58 22.28 -53.95
C LEU A 354 -2.79 23.78 -54.14
#